data_AF-A0AAV9R3S0-F1
#
_entry.id   AF-A0AAV9R3S0-F1
#
_cell.length_a   1.000
_cell.length_b   1.000
_cell.length_c   1.000
_cell.angle_alpha   90.00
_cell.angle_beta   90.00
_cell.angle_gamma   90.00
#
_symmetry.space_group_name_H-M   'P 1'
#
loop_
_entity.id
_entity.type
_entity.pdbx_description
1 polymer ?
#
loop_
_entity_poly.entity_id
_entity_poly.type
_entity_poly.pdbx_seq_one_letter_code
_entity_poly.pdbx_strand_id
1 'polypeptide(L)'
;MQHDVTDVHIFQRMNGCFWDDETGEFEGFNAYSYDGEDLIRFDLKTLTWITPRHQTVINKHNWDNDGNGLFLKYALTEDCRHFLQLYLNYGKSSLQTTVPPSVSLLQKTPLSLVTCHATGFYPERVLMFWRKDGEELHEVTGEDWRRYDCVFQFSGLKDSITNRLDRALIRTNQGSSFQLYIGIAIGAVLMLLAVLVCAVFGTKRKNSSGL
;
A
#
# COMPACT_ATOMS: atom_id res chain seq x y z
N MET A 1 -4.03 -10.11 -37.78
CA MET A 1 -2.59 -10.02 -37.52
C MET A 1 -1.91 -11.12 -38.33
N GLN A 2 -1.03 -10.72 -39.24
CA GLN A 2 -0.16 -11.64 -39.98
C GLN A 2 1.07 -11.83 -39.10
N HIS A 3 1.16 -12.97 -38.43
CA HIS A 3 2.32 -13.32 -37.61
C HIS A 3 3.30 -14.13 -38.45
N ASP A 4 4.59 -13.83 -38.33
CA ASP A 4 5.64 -14.58 -38.99
C ASP A 4 5.77 -15.95 -38.30
N VAL A 5 5.83 -17.02 -39.08
CA VAL A 5 5.86 -18.40 -38.57
C VAL A 5 7.20 -18.70 -37.88
N THR A 6 8.20 -17.82 -38.05
CA THR A 6 9.50 -17.93 -37.40
C THR A 6 9.58 -17.25 -36.05
N ASP A 7 8.58 -16.44 -35.67
CA ASP A 7 8.58 -15.74 -34.39
C ASP A 7 8.11 -16.63 -33.24
N VAL A 8 8.65 -16.36 -32.04
CA VAL A 8 8.24 -17.06 -30.81
C VAL A 8 6.97 -16.42 -30.28
N HIS A 9 5.94 -17.25 -30.08
CA HIS A 9 4.66 -16.84 -29.54
C HIS A 9 4.34 -17.56 -28.22
N ILE A 10 3.56 -16.90 -27.36
CA ILE A 10 3.20 -17.39 -26.03
C ILE A 10 1.68 -17.60 -25.97
N PHE A 11 1.25 -18.80 -25.61
CA PHE A 11 -0.14 -19.11 -25.32
C PHE A 11 -0.32 -19.43 -23.84
N GLN A 12 -1.23 -18.72 -23.17
CA GLN A 12 -1.44 -18.80 -21.73
C GLN A 12 -2.87 -19.18 -21.40
N ARG A 13 -3.05 -19.88 -20.28
CA ARG A 13 -4.35 -20.19 -19.69
C ARG A 13 -4.34 -19.83 -18.21
N MET A 14 -5.35 -19.09 -17.78
CA MET A 14 -5.61 -18.76 -16.38
C MET A 14 -6.99 -19.29 -16.00
N ASN A 15 -7.06 -20.06 -14.92
CA ASN A 15 -8.35 -20.50 -14.37
C ASN A 15 -8.30 -20.57 -12.84
N GLY A 16 -9.47 -20.48 -12.22
CA GLY A 16 -9.61 -20.56 -10.78
C GLY A 16 -10.93 -19.97 -10.31
N CYS A 17 -11.04 -19.74 -9.02
CA CYS A 17 -12.18 -19.08 -8.40
C CYS A 17 -11.75 -18.23 -7.21
N PHE A 18 -12.61 -17.26 -6.91
CA PHE A 18 -12.64 -16.49 -5.69
C PHE A 18 -13.92 -16.84 -4.94
N TRP A 19 -13.81 -16.97 -3.63
CA TRP A 19 -14.93 -17.21 -2.75
C TRP A 19 -14.76 -16.32 -1.52
N ASP A 20 -15.80 -15.56 -1.23
CA ASP A 20 -15.94 -14.78 -0.02
C ASP A 20 -16.83 -15.57 0.95
N ASP A 21 -16.30 -15.89 2.13
CA ASP A 21 -16.98 -16.66 3.16
C ASP A 21 -17.93 -15.82 4.02
N GLU A 22 -17.81 -14.50 4.02
CA GLU A 22 -18.69 -13.57 4.71
C GLU A 22 -19.94 -13.26 3.88
N THR A 23 -19.75 -12.85 2.62
CA THR A 23 -20.85 -12.45 1.72
C THR A 23 -21.44 -13.64 0.97
N GLY A 24 -20.68 -14.74 0.85
CA GLY A 24 -21.02 -15.86 -0.02
C GLY A 24 -20.81 -15.57 -1.51
N GLU A 25 -20.23 -14.41 -1.87
CA GLU A 25 -19.92 -14.07 -3.24
C GLU A 25 -18.92 -15.08 -3.83
N PHE A 26 -19.17 -15.42 -5.09
CA PHE A 26 -18.40 -16.42 -5.80
C PHE A 26 -18.14 -15.97 -7.23
N GLU A 27 -16.88 -16.03 -7.63
CA GLU A 27 -16.46 -15.74 -8.99
C GLU A 27 -15.55 -16.85 -9.47
N GLY A 28 -15.85 -17.46 -10.61
CA GLY A 28 -14.96 -18.39 -11.29
C GLY A 28 -14.49 -17.80 -12.61
N PHE A 29 -13.31 -18.20 -13.06
CA PHE A 29 -12.77 -17.74 -14.33
C PHE A 29 -12.02 -18.84 -15.05
N ASN A 30 -12.08 -18.82 -16.38
CA ASN A 30 -11.24 -19.60 -17.27
C ASN A 30 -10.99 -18.77 -18.53
N ALA A 31 -9.77 -18.29 -18.70
CA ALA A 31 -9.39 -17.35 -19.74
C ALA A 31 -8.10 -17.81 -20.42
N TYR A 32 -8.02 -17.51 -21.71
CA TYR A 32 -6.85 -17.75 -22.53
C TYR A 32 -6.37 -16.44 -23.13
N SER A 33 -5.05 -16.35 -23.25
CA SER A 33 -4.35 -15.18 -23.78
C SER A 33 -3.28 -15.62 -24.77
N TYR A 34 -2.96 -14.74 -25.72
CA TYR A 34 -1.94 -14.96 -26.74
C TYR A 34 -1.02 -13.73 -26.79
N ASP A 35 0.28 -13.94 -26.64
CA ASP A 35 1.30 -12.90 -26.53
C ASP A 35 0.97 -11.82 -25.47
N GLY A 36 0.39 -12.26 -24.35
CA GLY A 36 -0.03 -11.39 -23.24
C GLY A 36 -1.34 -10.63 -23.46
N GLU A 37 -1.98 -10.78 -24.63
CA GLU A 37 -3.27 -10.14 -24.92
C GLU A 37 -4.47 -11.10 -24.76
N ASP A 38 -5.61 -10.56 -24.33
CA ASP A 38 -6.85 -11.34 -24.18
C ASP A 38 -7.30 -11.95 -25.50
N LEU A 39 -7.53 -13.27 -25.47
CA LEU A 39 -7.94 -14.05 -26.63
C LEU A 39 -9.38 -14.54 -26.52
N ILE A 40 -9.70 -15.29 -25.46
CA ILE A 40 -11.03 -15.87 -25.25
C ILE A 40 -11.23 -16.26 -23.78
N ARG A 41 -12.41 -16.00 -23.22
CA ARG A 41 -12.74 -16.30 -21.82
C ARG A 41 -14.11 -16.94 -21.68
N PHE A 42 -14.27 -17.84 -20.72
CA PHE A 42 -15.55 -18.48 -20.45
C PHE A 42 -16.44 -17.59 -19.59
N ASP A 43 -17.68 -17.36 -20.02
CA ASP A 43 -18.70 -16.68 -19.22
C ASP A 43 -19.57 -17.71 -18.49
N LEU A 44 -19.38 -17.78 -17.17
CA LEU A 44 -20.12 -18.71 -16.30
C LEU A 44 -21.63 -18.46 -16.27
N LYS A 45 -22.09 -17.25 -16.61
CA LYS A 45 -23.51 -16.89 -16.57
C LYS A 45 -24.26 -17.49 -17.75
N THR A 46 -23.73 -17.29 -18.95
CA THR A 46 -24.36 -17.79 -20.19
C THR A 46 -23.87 -19.18 -20.59
N LEU A 47 -22.79 -19.69 -19.98
CA LEU A 47 -22.10 -20.92 -20.35
C LEU A 47 -21.58 -20.89 -21.78
N THR A 48 -21.14 -19.72 -22.22
CA THR A 48 -20.54 -19.49 -23.54
C THR A 48 -19.20 -18.80 -23.42
N TRP A 49 -18.41 -18.83 -24.48
CA TRP A 49 -17.12 -18.16 -24.55
C TRP A 49 -17.26 -16.74 -25.09
N ILE A 50 -16.54 -15.78 -24.53
CA ILE A 50 -16.49 -14.40 -25.01
C ILE A 50 -15.11 -14.19 -25.63
N THR A 51 -15.06 -13.68 -26.85
CA THR A 51 -13.79 -13.33 -27.52
C THR A 51 -13.83 -11.89 -28.02
N PRO A 52 -12.79 -11.07 -27.72
CA PRO A 52 -12.66 -9.73 -28.29
C PRO A 52 -12.04 -9.72 -29.69
N ARG A 53 -11.60 -10.88 -30.22
CA ARG A 53 -10.88 -10.97 -31.50
C ARG A 53 -11.73 -11.66 -32.57
N HIS A 54 -11.79 -11.06 -33.75
CA HIS A 54 -12.45 -11.67 -34.91
C HIS A 54 -11.81 -13.01 -35.31
N GLN A 55 -10.50 -13.16 -35.12
CA GLN A 55 -9.75 -14.37 -35.51
C GLN A 55 -10.17 -15.62 -34.72
N THR A 56 -10.76 -15.45 -33.53
CA THR A 56 -11.14 -16.56 -32.63
C THR A 56 -12.63 -16.81 -32.56
N VAL A 57 -13.42 -16.18 -33.43
CA VAL A 57 -14.87 -16.42 -33.53
C VAL A 57 -15.18 -17.87 -33.88
N ILE A 58 -14.38 -18.51 -34.75
CA ILE A 58 -14.55 -19.92 -35.10
C ILE A 58 -14.31 -20.82 -33.88
N ASN A 59 -13.24 -20.56 -33.12
CA ASN A 59 -12.92 -21.32 -31.90
C ASN A 59 -14.02 -21.15 -30.84
N LYS A 60 -14.53 -19.92 -30.64
CA LYS A 60 -15.70 -19.65 -29.79
C LYS A 60 -16.88 -20.52 -30.22
N HIS A 61 -17.25 -20.50 -31.50
CA HIS A 61 -18.39 -21.27 -31.98
C HIS A 61 -18.21 -22.77 -31.72
N ASN A 62 -17.02 -23.31 -31.98
CA ASN A 62 -16.75 -24.73 -31.74
C ASN A 62 -16.84 -25.08 -30.26
N TRP A 63 -16.27 -24.25 -29.38
CA TRP A 63 -16.27 -24.50 -27.93
C TRP A 63 -17.62 -24.22 -27.26
N ASP A 64 -18.47 -23.34 -27.82
CA ASP A 64 -19.84 -23.16 -27.34
C ASP A 64 -20.71 -24.40 -27.63
N ASN A 65 -20.37 -25.17 -28.66
CA ASN A 65 -21.14 -26.33 -29.12
C ASN A 65 -20.55 -27.68 -28.72
N ASP A 66 -19.44 -27.71 -27.96
CA ASP A 66 -18.75 -28.94 -27.57
C ASP A 66 -19.42 -29.70 -26.41
N GLY A 67 -20.42 -29.10 -25.77
CA GLY A 67 -21.16 -29.68 -24.64
C GLY A 67 -20.44 -29.58 -23.27
N ASN A 68 -19.25 -28.97 -23.20
CA ASN A 68 -18.45 -28.91 -21.97
C ASN A 68 -18.86 -27.77 -21.02
N GLY A 69 -19.75 -26.86 -21.43
CA GLY A 69 -20.12 -25.69 -20.63
C GLY A 69 -20.59 -26.02 -19.21
N LEU A 70 -21.39 -27.09 -19.04
CA LEU A 70 -21.85 -27.53 -17.72
C LEU A 70 -20.73 -28.14 -16.87
N PHE A 71 -19.83 -28.90 -17.49
CA PHE A 71 -18.65 -29.44 -16.81
C PHE A 71 -17.75 -28.30 -16.31
N LEU A 72 -17.47 -27.31 -17.18
CA LEU A 72 -16.70 -26.13 -16.80
C LEU A 72 -17.37 -25.34 -15.68
N LYS A 73 -18.70 -25.20 -15.72
CA LYS A 73 -19.45 -24.57 -14.63
C LYS A 73 -19.19 -25.30 -13.31
N TYR A 74 -19.39 -26.61 -13.27
CA TYR A 74 -19.22 -27.41 -12.05
C TYR A 74 -17.78 -27.35 -11.53
N ALA A 75 -16.79 -27.50 -12.43
CA ALA A 75 -15.38 -27.45 -12.07
C ALA A 75 -14.96 -26.08 -11.50
N LEU A 76 -15.43 -25.00 -12.12
CA LEU A 76 -15.10 -23.63 -11.72
C LEU A 76 -15.94 -23.13 -10.54
N THR A 77 -17.02 -23.82 -10.16
CA THR A 77 -17.85 -23.47 -9.00
C THR A 77 -17.65 -24.42 -7.82
N GLU A 78 -18.14 -25.64 -7.93
CA GLU A 78 -18.20 -26.60 -6.82
C GLU A 78 -16.84 -27.18 -6.50
N ASP A 79 -16.14 -27.72 -7.51
CA ASP A 79 -14.82 -28.33 -7.31
C ASP A 79 -13.82 -27.29 -6.83
N CYS A 80 -13.78 -26.13 -7.49
CA CYS A 80 -12.86 -25.06 -7.11
C CYS A 80 -13.11 -24.59 -5.66
N ARG A 81 -14.36 -24.43 -5.24
CA ARG A 81 -14.70 -24.10 -3.84
C ARG A 81 -14.25 -25.20 -2.89
N HIS A 82 -14.52 -26.45 -3.20
CA HIS A 82 -14.12 -27.59 -2.38
C HIS A 82 -12.60 -27.63 -2.18
N PHE A 83 -11.82 -27.52 -3.26
CA PHE A 83 -10.37 -27.50 -3.19
C PHE A 83 -9.84 -26.27 -2.46
N LEU A 84 -10.43 -25.09 -2.66
CA LEU A 84 -10.05 -23.87 -1.95
C LEU A 84 -10.21 -24.05 -0.43
N GLN A 85 -11.35 -24.57 0.03
CA GLN A 85 -11.59 -24.85 1.45
C GLN A 85 -10.61 -25.90 2.00
N LEU A 86 -10.32 -26.94 1.23
CA LEU A 86 -9.35 -27.97 1.59
C LEU A 86 -7.94 -27.37 1.78
N TYR A 87 -7.49 -26.53 0.85
CA TYR A 87 -6.17 -25.89 0.92
C TYR A 87 -6.08 -24.85 2.04
N LEU A 88 -7.16 -24.11 2.31
CA LEU A 88 -7.23 -23.19 3.45
C LEU A 88 -7.13 -23.95 4.77
N ASN A 89 -7.74 -25.13 4.88
CA ASN A 89 -7.62 -25.99 6.05
C ASN A 89 -6.19 -26.52 6.23
N TYR A 90 -5.55 -27.02 5.16
CA TYR A 90 -4.18 -27.50 5.22
C TYR A 90 -3.18 -26.38 5.53
N GLY A 91 -3.36 -25.21 4.91
CA GLY A 91 -2.49 -24.06 5.06
C GLY A 91 -2.87 -23.12 6.20
N LYS A 92 -3.81 -23.50 7.09
CA LYS A 92 -4.41 -22.61 8.09
C LYS A 92 -3.39 -21.80 8.89
N SER A 93 -2.31 -22.44 9.32
CA SER A 93 -1.23 -21.81 10.11
C SER A 93 -0.42 -20.76 9.36
N SER A 94 -0.47 -20.74 8.02
CA SER A 94 0.24 -19.77 7.19
C SER A 94 -0.72 -18.81 6.48
N LEU A 95 -1.79 -19.33 5.87
CA LEU A 95 -2.70 -18.56 5.02
C LEU A 95 -3.69 -17.71 5.83
N GLN A 96 -4.11 -18.18 7.01
CA GLN A 96 -5.09 -17.49 7.86
C GLN A 96 -4.44 -16.79 9.08
N THR A 97 -3.11 -16.67 9.08
CA THR A 97 -2.40 -15.92 10.12
C THR A 97 -2.46 -14.43 9.79
N THR A 98 -2.66 -13.60 10.80
CA THR A 98 -2.55 -12.15 10.67
C THR A 98 -1.29 -11.69 11.39
N VAL A 99 -0.39 -11.01 10.66
CA VAL A 99 0.81 -10.40 11.24
C VAL A 99 0.63 -8.90 11.23
N PRO A 100 0.61 -8.24 12.41
CA PRO A 100 0.42 -6.79 12.50
C PRO A 100 1.63 -6.03 11.91
N PRO A 101 1.41 -4.85 11.31
CA PRO A 101 2.49 -4.04 10.76
C PRO A 101 3.36 -3.41 11.85
N SER A 102 4.66 -3.33 11.57
CA SER A 102 5.57 -2.41 12.23
C SER A 102 5.44 -1.02 11.59
N VAL A 103 4.90 -0.06 12.35
CA VAL A 103 4.57 1.29 11.88
C VAL A 103 5.62 2.30 12.34
N SER A 104 6.01 3.21 11.44
CA SER A 104 6.95 4.30 11.69
C SER A 104 6.45 5.58 11.04
N LEU A 105 6.79 6.73 11.65
CA LEU A 105 6.54 8.04 11.06
C LEU A 105 7.81 8.57 10.43
N LEU A 106 7.68 8.93 9.16
CA LEU A 106 8.76 9.51 8.37
C LEU A 106 8.46 10.99 8.16
N GLN A 107 9.38 11.84 8.61
CA GLN A 107 9.30 13.28 8.40
C GLN A 107 10.65 13.80 7.91
N LYS A 108 10.66 14.46 6.75
CA LYS A 108 11.90 14.99 6.14
C LYS A 108 12.42 16.24 6.88
N THR A 109 11.52 17.18 7.18
CA THR A 109 11.81 18.39 7.97
C THR A 109 10.61 18.71 8.89
N PRO A 110 10.77 19.50 9.97
CA PRO A 110 9.67 19.82 10.89
C PRO A 110 8.41 20.43 10.23
N LEU A 111 8.57 21.07 9.07
CA LEU A 111 7.48 21.67 8.29
C LEU A 111 6.95 20.76 7.17
N SER A 112 7.61 19.63 6.90
CA SER A 112 7.18 18.68 5.86
C SER A 112 5.98 17.87 6.31
N LEU A 113 5.21 17.40 5.31
CA LEU A 113 4.20 16.35 5.48
C LEU A 113 4.79 15.14 6.22
N VAL A 114 3.95 14.51 7.04
CA VAL A 114 4.30 13.29 7.76
C VAL A 114 3.77 12.11 6.97
N THR A 115 4.64 11.15 6.68
CA THR A 115 4.27 9.91 6.01
C THR A 115 4.23 8.77 7.02
N CYS A 116 3.11 8.05 7.05
CA CYS A 116 3.01 6.79 7.77
C CYS A 116 3.61 5.67 6.92
N HIS A 117 4.51 4.89 7.50
CA HIS A 117 5.20 3.80 6.81
C HIS A 117 5.09 2.52 7.62
N ALA A 118 4.56 1.47 7.01
CA ALA A 118 4.40 0.16 7.61
C ALA A 118 5.19 -0.92 6.86
N THR A 119 5.71 -1.88 7.63
CA THR A 119 6.47 -3.02 7.12
C THR A 119 6.18 -4.28 7.92
N GLY A 120 6.51 -5.45 7.37
CA GLY A 120 6.49 -6.72 8.10
C GLY A 120 5.10 -7.23 8.47
N PHE A 121 4.07 -6.87 7.71
CA PHE A 121 2.70 -7.34 7.92
C PHE A 121 2.31 -8.42 6.90
N TYR A 122 1.29 -9.19 7.26
CA TYR A 122 0.62 -10.15 6.38
C TYR A 122 -0.86 -10.24 6.79
N PRO A 123 -1.81 -10.35 5.82
CA PRO A 123 -1.63 -10.40 4.36
C PRO A 123 -1.26 -9.05 3.71
N GLU A 124 -0.85 -9.08 2.43
CA GLU A 124 -0.35 -7.90 1.68
C GLU A 124 -1.46 -6.89 1.33
N ARG A 125 -2.71 -7.35 1.12
CA ARG A 125 -3.82 -6.47 0.76
C ARG A 125 -4.31 -5.68 1.97
N VAL A 126 -3.83 -4.45 2.10
CA VAL A 126 -4.19 -3.50 3.17
C VAL A 126 -4.58 -2.14 2.59
N LEU A 127 -5.50 -1.47 3.27
CA LEU A 127 -5.77 -0.05 3.12
C LEU A 127 -5.03 0.70 4.24
N MET A 128 -4.36 1.79 3.87
CA MET A 128 -3.62 2.66 4.78
C MET A 128 -4.08 4.11 4.60
N PHE A 129 -4.63 4.70 5.66
CA PHE A 129 -5.13 6.07 5.66
C PHE A 129 -4.92 6.75 7.01
N TRP A 130 -4.98 8.08 7.01
CA TRP A 130 -4.97 8.88 8.23
C TRP A 130 -6.40 9.06 8.74
N ARG A 131 -6.59 9.08 10.06
CA ARG A 131 -7.88 9.38 10.70
C ARG A 131 -7.72 10.53 11.67
N LYS A 132 -8.59 11.53 11.60
CA LYS A 132 -8.68 12.64 12.58
C LYS A 132 -10.10 12.72 13.12
N ASP A 133 -10.28 12.60 14.42
CA ASP A 133 -11.60 12.74 15.06
C ASP A 133 -12.73 11.88 14.42
N GLY A 134 -12.36 10.75 13.79
CA GLY A 134 -13.27 9.86 13.08
C GLY A 134 -13.34 10.04 11.55
N GLU A 135 -12.80 11.14 11.01
CA GLU A 135 -12.78 11.40 9.56
C GLU A 135 -11.53 10.83 8.88
N GLU A 136 -11.70 10.21 7.72
CA GLU A 136 -10.62 9.66 6.89
C GLU A 136 -9.95 10.77 6.05
N LEU A 137 -8.62 10.73 6.03
CA LEU A 137 -7.76 11.69 5.33
C LEU A 137 -6.63 10.94 4.62
N HIS A 138 -6.21 11.45 3.47
CA HIS A 138 -5.10 10.86 2.70
C HIS A 138 -3.75 11.54 2.98
N GLU A 139 -3.74 12.79 3.45
CA GLU A 139 -2.51 13.54 3.78
C GLU A 139 -2.68 14.43 5.01
N VAL A 140 -1.58 14.64 5.75
CA VAL A 140 -1.56 15.40 7.01
C VAL A 140 -0.34 16.33 7.07
N THR A 141 -0.58 17.58 7.46
CA THR A 141 0.46 18.60 7.68
C THR A 141 1.27 18.33 8.96
N GLY A 142 2.56 18.70 8.93
CA GLY A 142 3.49 18.41 10.02
C GLY A 142 3.22 19.11 11.36
N GLU A 143 2.37 20.15 11.40
CA GLU A 143 2.10 20.90 12.63
C GLU A 143 1.12 20.20 13.60
N ASP A 144 0.26 19.29 13.12
CA ASP A 144 -0.82 18.71 13.93
C ASP A 144 -0.83 17.16 13.99
N TRP A 145 0.23 16.47 13.55
CA TRP A 145 0.29 14.98 13.48
C TRP A 145 -0.20 14.25 14.74
N ARG A 146 -0.07 14.85 15.93
CA ARG A 146 -0.53 14.29 17.22
C ARG A 146 -2.04 14.05 17.31
N ARG A 147 -2.81 14.67 16.42
CA ARG A 147 -4.27 14.55 16.34
C ARG A 147 -4.72 13.49 15.34
N TYR A 148 -3.79 12.85 14.64
CA TYR A 148 -4.09 11.90 13.58
C TYR A 148 -3.59 10.51 13.95
N ASP A 149 -4.43 9.51 13.72
CA ASP A 149 -4.07 8.11 13.82
C ASP A 149 -3.79 7.56 12.41
N CYS A 150 -2.74 6.76 12.26
CA CYS A 150 -2.53 5.99 11.04
C CYS A 150 -3.22 4.64 11.19
N VAL A 151 -4.20 4.38 10.33
CA VAL A 151 -5.06 3.19 10.43
C VAL A 151 -4.65 2.18 9.37
N PHE A 152 -4.50 0.93 9.81
CA PHE A 152 -4.28 -0.23 8.95
C PHE A 152 -5.53 -1.09 8.95
N GLN A 153 -6.14 -1.22 7.78
CA GLN A 153 -7.29 -2.08 7.59
C GLN A 153 -6.94 -3.16 6.57
N PHE A 154 -7.00 -4.42 6.97
CA PHE A 154 -6.83 -5.52 6.04
C PHE A 154 -8.03 -5.56 5.09
N SER A 155 -7.76 -5.63 3.79
CA SER A 155 -8.82 -5.71 2.78
C SER A 155 -9.51 -7.06 2.91
N GLY A 156 -10.83 -7.05 3.16
CA GLY A 156 -11.62 -8.27 3.35
C GLY A 156 -11.55 -8.87 4.76
N LEU A 157 -11.01 -8.15 5.75
CA LEU A 157 -11.20 -8.48 7.17
C LEU A 157 -11.86 -7.30 7.88
N LYS A 158 -12.82 -7.60 8.75
CA LYS A 158 -13.50 -6.58 9.57
C LYS A 158 -12.59 -5.94 10.62
N ASP A 159 -11.48 -6.61 10.96
CA ASP A 159 -10.56 -6.17 11.99
C ASP A 159 -9.62 -5.06 11.47
N SER A 160 -9.75 -3.87 12.05
CA SER A 160 -8.82 -2.76 11.83
C SER A 160 -7.79 -2.70 12.96
N ILE A 161 -6.50 -2.69 12.62
CA ILE A 161 -5.43 -2.44 13.58
C ILE A 161 -5.18 -0.93 13.61
N THR A 162 -5.61 -0.29 14.69
CA THR A 162 -5.34 1.12 14.94
C THR A 162 -4.08 1.23 15.80
N ASN A 163 -2.96 1.63 15.21
CA ASN A 163 -1.74 1.92 15.97
C ASN A 163 -1.72 3.41 16.32
N ARG A 164 -1.97 3.72 17.60
CA ARG A 164 -1.84 5.08 18.12
C ARG A 164 -0.35 5.44 18.19
N LEU A 165 0.04 6.48 17.47
CA LEU A 165 1.43 6.79 17.17
C LEU A 165 2.15 7.48 18.35
N ASP A 166 3.24 6.87 18.82
CA ASP A 166 4.15 7.46 19.82
C ASP A 166 5.27 8.27 19.13
N ARG A 167 5.62 9.42 19.72
CA ARG A 167 6.71 10.31 19.31
C ARG A 167 8.07 9.60 19.26
N ALA A 168 8.27 8.55 20.05
CA ALA A 168 9.52 7.79 20.09
C ALA A 168 9.82 7.03 18.78
N LEU A 169 8.82 6.83 17.90
CA LEU A 169 8.95 6.10 16.63
C LEU A 169 9.23 6.99 15.42
N ILE A 170 9.34 8.31 15.62
CA ILE A 170 9.59 9.27 14.53
C ILE A 170 11.04 9.14 14.05
N ARG A 171 11.22 8.73 12.79
CA ARG A 171 12.53 8.73 12.13
C ARG A 171 12.63 9.95 11.23
N THR A 172 13.61 10.81 11.51
CA THR A 172 13.94 11.98 10.68
C THR A 172 15.27 11.73 10.00
N ASN A 173 15.37 12.03 8.70
CA ASN A 173 16.64 12.01 7.97
C ASN A 173 17.28 13.40 7.88
N GLN A 174 16.95 14.30 8.83
CA GLN A 174 17.40 15.68 8.80
C GLN A 174 18.94 15.72 8.77
N GLY A 175 19.50 16.16 7.65
CA GLY A 175 20.93 16.33 7.50
C GLY A 175 21.45 17.34 8.54
N SER A 176 22.71 17.14 8.94
CA SER A 176 23.54 17.96 9.84
C SER A 176 23.36 19.49 9.71
N SER A 177 22.85 19.98 8.58
CA SER A 177 22.60 21.39 8.27
C SER A 177 21.71 22.14 9.27
N PHE A 178 20.69 21.54 9.88
CA PHE A 178 19.83 22.27 10.83
C PHE A 178 20.51 22.46 12.20
N GLN A 179 21.28 21.46 12.64
CA GLN A 179 22.11 21.56 13.84
C GLN A 179 23.21 22.63 13.67
N LEU A 180 23.78 22.74 12.46
CA LEU A 180 24.73 23.80 12.13
C LEU A 180 24.10 25.20 12.23
N TYR A 181 22.87 25.38 11.73
CA TYR A 181 22.16 26.66 11.81
C TYR A 181 21.84 27.10 13.25
N ILE A 182 21.39 26.17 14.11
CA ILE A 182 21.16 26.44 15.53
C ILE A 182 22.48 26.83 16.22
N GLY A 183 23.56 26.12 15.94
CA GLY A 183 24.89 26.44 16.46
C GLY A 183 25.35 27.84 16.07
N ILE A 184 25.16 28.24 14.81
CA ILE A 184 25.49 29.60 14.32
C ILE A 184 24.66 30.67 15.06
N ALA A 185 23.35 30.45 15.22
CA ALA A 185 22.47 31.40 15.90
C ALA A 185 22.85 31.60 17.37
N ILE A 186 23.11 30.51 18.10
CA ILE A 186 23.56 30.57 19.51
C ILE A 186 24.91 31.31 19.61
N GLY A 187 25.85 31.00 18.72
CA GLY A 187 27.15 31.68 18.67
C GLY A 187 27.01 33.18 18.46
N ALA A 188 26.15 33.62 17.54
CA ALA A 188 25.89 35.03 17.28
C ALA A 188 25.30 35.76 18.50
N VAL A 189 24.35 35.13 19.21
CA VAL A 189 23.75 35.70 20.42
C VAL A 189 24.78 35.84 21.54
N LEU A 190 25.61 34.82 21.77
CA LEU A 190 26.66 34.88 22.79
C LEU A 190 27.70 35.96 22.49
N MET A 191 28.07 36.13 21.22
CA MET A 191 28.97 37.21 20.78
C MET A 191 28.35 38.59 21.02
N LEU A 192 27.07 38.79 20.70
CA LEU A 192 26.38 40.06 20.97
C LEU A 192 26.31 40.37 22.47
N LEU A 193 26.03 39.37 23.31
CA LEU A 193 26.03 39.53 24.76
C LEU A 193 27.43 39.90 25.29
N ALA A 194 28.48 39.25 24.79
CA ALA A 194 29.85 39.60 25.16
C ALA A 194 30.20 41.04 24.78
N VAL A 195 29.82 41.48 23.57
CA VAL A 195 30.03 42.87 23.11
C VAL A 195 29.29 43.86 24.01
N LEU A 196 28.03 43.58 24.39
CA LEU A 196 27.25 44.42 25.30
C LEU A 196 27.90 44.50 26.69
N VAL A 197 28.37 43.37 27.22
CA VAL A 197 29.10 43.33 28.50
C VAL A 197 30.37 44.18 28.42
N CYS A 198 31.17 44.01 27.37
CA CYS A 198 32.38 44.81 27.15
C CYS A 198 32.07 46.32 27.04
N ALA A 199 30.99 46.70 26.35
CA ALA A 199 30.57 48.09 26.22
C ALA A 199 30.12 48.69 27.57
N VAL A 200 29.35 47.95 28.37
CA VAL A 200 28.90 48.36 29.71
C VAL A 200 30.08 48.49 30.67
N PHE A 201 31.02 47.54 30.67
CA PHE A 201 32.25 47.64 31.48
C PHE A 201 33.15 48.80 31.02
N GLY A 202 33.27 49.01 29.71
CA GLY A 202 34.04 50.12 29.15
C GLY A 202 33.49 51.49 29.54
N THR A 203 32.16 51.67 29.47
CA THR A 203 31.47 52.90 29.90
C THR A 203 31.55 53.11 31.40
N LYS A 204 31.37 52.07 32.22
CA LYS A 204 31.59 52.15 33.68
C LYS A 204 33.02 52.56 34.03
N ARG A 205 34.02 51.96 33.37
CA ARG A 205 35.44 52.24 33.63
C ARG A 205 35.80 53.67 33.26
N LYS A 206 35.26 54.18 32.14
CA LYS A 206 35.45 55.58 31.71
C LYS A 206 34.78 56.58 32.66
N ASN A 207 33.60 56.25 33.19
CA ASN A 207 32.94 57.07 34.20
C ASN A 207 33.65 57.03 35.56
N SER A 208 34.35 55.95 35.91
CA SER A 208 35.13 55.86 37.18
C SER A 208 36.53 56.45 37.08
N SER A 209 37.01 56.80 35.89
CA SER A 209 38.32 57.43 35.66
C SER A 209 38.21 58.90 35.25
N GLY A 210 37.00 59.46 35.32
CA GLY A 210 36.68 60.87 35.08
C GLY A 210 36.22 61.64 36.33
N LEU A 211 36.53 61.15 37.53
CA LEU A 211 36.41 61.90 38.80
C LEU A 211 37.80 62.09 39.42
#